data_AF-A0A7X0EVS7-F1
#
_entry.id   AF-A0A7X0EVS7-F1
#
_cell.length_a   1.000
_cell.length_b   1.000
_cell.length_c   1.000
_cell.angle_alpha   90.00
_cell.angle_beta   90.00
_cell.angle_gamma   90.00
#
_symmetry.space_group_name_H-M   'P 1'
#
loop_
_entity.id
_entity.type
_entity.pdbx_description
1 polymer ?
#
loop_
_entity_poly.entity_id
_entity_poly.type
_entity_poly.pdbx_seq_one_letter_code
_entity_poly.pdbx_strand_id
1 'polypeptide(L)'
;MNPTKITPEEYLSAVKLGQNLTNKQRLKFAALFVVTAIASITSWKLGNITVAGGLFGGAVGCFIGHWIQRLYILKFKAKKIYKQQKFLHESFSYDWSPDGLLVTSDTSSCLTPWSHFVRWRENKDVVLLYHSDCLFQILPKSIFTSQESEQKLRSYIEPVQNA
;
A
#
# COMPACT_ATOMS: atom_id res chain seq x y z
N MET A 1 9.30 20.48 16.93
CA MET A 1 8.21 19.95 16.09
C MET A 1 7.00 19.62 16.96
N ASN A 2 5.78 19.74 16.43
CA ASN A 2 4.57 19.38 17.18
C ASN A 2 4.30 17.88 17.13
N PRO A 3 3.96 17.24 18.26
CA PRO A 3 3.55 15.84 18.29
C PRO A 3 2.32 15.64 17.41
N THR A 4 2.41 14.74 16.44
CA THR A 4 1.32 14.51 15.47
C THR A 4 0.79 13.09 15.64
N LYS A 5 -0.54 12.96 15.74
CA LYS A 5 -1.23 11.67 15.80
C LYS A 5 -1.59 11.23 14.39
N ILE A 6 -1.29 9.98 14.06
CA ILE A 6 -1.67 9.38 12.77
C ILE A 6 -3.18 9.17 12.78
N THR A 7 -3.90 9.82 11.87
CA THR A 7 -5.36 9.65 11.78
C THR A 7 -5.73 8.34 11.08
N PRO A 8 -6.94 7.79 11.34
CA PRO A 8 -7.40 6.57 10.68
C PRO A 8 -7.44 6.67 9.14
N GLU A 9 -7.71 7.86 8.60
CA GLU A 9 -7.80 8.10 7.16
C GLU A 9 -6.41 8.13 6.50
N GLU A 10 -5.41 8.74 7.14
CA GLU A 10 -4.01 8.72 6.70
C GLU A 10 -3.46 7.28 6.70
N TYR A 11 -3.80 6.49 7.73
CA TYR A 11 -3.43 5.07 7.77
C TYR A 11 -4.06 4.28 6.62
N LEU A 12 -5.34 4.53 6.31
CA LEU A 12 -6.02 3.90 5.17
C LEU A 12 -5.37 4.29 3.83
N SER A 13 -4.99 5.55 3.66
CA SER A 13 -4.27 6.03 2.46
C SER A 13 -2.89 5.39 2.32
N ALA A 14 -2.14 5.26 3.42
CA ALA A 14 -0.85 4.59 3.45
C ALA A 14 -0.95 3.11 3.04
N VAL A 15 -1.91 2.38 3.62
CA VAL A 15 -2.15 0.97 3.31
C VAL A 15 -2.58 0.78 1.85
N LYS A 16 -3.41 1.68 1.29
CA LYS A 16 -3.78 1.66 -0.13
C LYS A 16 -2.56 1.84 -1.04
N LEU A 17 -1.66 2.77 -0.71
CA LEU A 17 -0.47 3.07 -1.49
C LEU A 17 0.55 1.91 -1.50
N GLY A 18 0.60 1.14 -0.40
CA GLY A 18 1.43 -0.07 -0.28
C GLY A 18 0.92 -1.27 -1.08
N GLN A 19 -0.38 -1.36 -1.37
CA GLN A 19 -1.00 -2.57 -1.94
C GLN A 19 -1.07 -2.63 -3.47
N ASN A 20 -0.20 -1.92 -4.21
CA ASN A 20 -0.19 -2.07 -5.67
C ASN A 20 -0.01 -3.54 -6.08
N LEU A 21 -0.89 -4.01 -6.97
CA LEU A 21 -0.89 -5.38 -7.46
C LEU A 21 0.50 -5.71 -8.00
N THR A 22 1.13 -6.73 -7.42
CA THR A 22 2.39 -7.25 -7.94
C THR A 22 2.13 -7.74 -9.37
N ASN A 23 3.01 -7.43 -10.33
CA ASN A 23 2.82 -7.78 -11.75
C ASN A 23 2.50 -9.28 -11.96
N LYS A 24 3.01 -10.15 -11.09
CA LYS A 24 2.72 -11.60 -11.07
C LYS A 24 1.23 -11.93 -10.84
N GLN A 25 0.52 -11.18 -9.99
CA GLN A 25 -0.90 -11.39 -9.74
C GLN A 25 -1.74 -10.96 -10.94
N ARG A 26 -1.40 -9.82 -11.56
CA ARG A 26 -2.03 -9.36 -12.81
C ARG A 26 -1.90 -10.40 -13.91
N LEU A 27 -0.72 -11.01 -14.06
CA LEU A 27 -0.46 -12.05 -15.05
C LEU A 27 -1.32 -13.30 -14.82
N LYS A 28 -1.46 -13.76 -13.57
CA LYS A 28 -2.33 -14.91 -13.24
C LYS A 28 -3.79 -14.68 -13.61
N PHE A 29 -4.32 -13.48 -13.34
CA PHE A 29 -5.69 -13.13 -13.71
C PHE A 29 -5.88 -13.01 -15.22
N ALA A 30 -4.92 -12.41 -15.92
CA ALA A 30 -4.95 -12.33 -17.38
C ALA A 30 -4.96 -13.73 -18.01
N ALA A 31 -4.10 -14.64 -17.54
CA ALA A 31 -4.06 -16.02 -18.01
C ALA A 31 -5.40 -16.76 -17.77
N LEU A 32 -5.99 -16.64 -16.58
CA LEU A 32 -7.28 -17.25 -16.28
C LEU A 32 -8.39 -16.71 -17.19
N PHE A 33 -8.43 -15.40 -17.43
CA PHE A 33 -9.42 -14.76 -18.29
C PHE A 33 -9.31 -15.24 -19.74
N VAL A 34 -8.08 -15.36 -20.25
CA VAL A 34 -7.81 -15.89 -21.60
C VAL A 34 -8.29 -17.34 -21.72
N VAL A 35 -8.01 -18.20 -20.73
CA VAL A 35 -8.47 -19.60 -20.73
C VAL A 35 -9.99 -19.68 -20.74
N THR A 36 -10.68 -18.90 -19.90
CA THR A 36 -12.15 -18.89 -19.86
C THR A 36 -12.76 -18.33 -21.14
N ALA A 37 -12.15 -17.32 -21.76
CA ALA A 37 -12.62 -16.75 -23.03
C ALA A 37 -12.49 -17.76 -24.18
N ILE A 38 -11.37 -18.47 -24.27
CA ILE A 38 -11.15 -19.53 -25.27
C ILE A 38 -12.21 -20.63 -25.08
N ALA A 39 -12.42 -21.11 -23.85
CA ALA A 39 -13.40 -22.15 -23.54
C ALA A 39 -14.86 -21.72 -23.84
N SER A 40 -15.20 -20.45 -23.60
CA SER A 40 -16.51 -19.90 -23.98
C SER A 40 -16.69 -19.82 -25.51
N ILE A 41 -15.67 -19.37 -26.24
CA ILE A 41 -15.72 -19.27 -27.72
C ILE A 41 -15.80 -20.66 -28.36
N THR A 42 -15.04 -21.63 -27.87
CA THR A 42 -15.13 -23.02 -28.38
C THR A 42 -16.50 -23.60 -28.12
N SER A 43 -17.04 -23.42 -26.90
CA SER A 43 -18.38 -23.93 -26.55
C SER A 43 -19.48 -23.30 -27.40
N TRP A 44 -19.37 -22.00 -27.72
CA TRP A 44 -20.28 -21.33 -28.65
C TRP A 44 -20.21 -21.94 -30.05
N LYS A 45 -19.00 -22.14 -30.60
CA LYS A 45 -18.83 -22.75 -31.93
C LYS A 45 -19.39 -24.16 -32.04
N LEU A 46 -19.41 -24.92 -30.94
CA LEU A 46 -20.05 -26.24 -30.86
C LEU A 46 -21.59 -26.18 -30.66
N GLY A 47 -22.20 -24.99 -30.64
CA GLY A 47 -23.64 -24.80 -30.45
C GLY A 47 -24.12 -24.88 -29.00
N ASN A 48 -23.20 -25.02 -28.04
CA ASN A 48 -23.54 -25.16 -26.62
C ASN A 48 -23.54 -23.78 -25.91
N ILE A 49 -24.56 -22.99 -26.22
CA ILE A 49 -24.73 -21.61 -25.72
C ILE A 49 -24.84 -21.56 -24.19
N THR A 50 -25.50 -22.53 -23.57
CA THR A 50 -25.68 -22.59 -22.10
C THR A 50 -24.34 -22.73 -21.37
N VAL A 51 -23.45 -23.60 -21.87
CA VAL A 51 -22.11 -23.78 -21.29
C VAL A 51 -21.23 -22.56 -21.55
N ALA A 52 -21.30 -21.97 -22.75
CA ALA A 52 -20.54 -20.76 -23.08
C ALA A 52 -20.89 -19.57 -22.16
N GLY A 53 -22.19 -19.36 -21.91
CA GLY A 53 -22.69 -18.32 -21.01
C GLY A 53 -22.33 -18.57 -19.55
N GLY A 54 -22.41 -19.82 -19.08
CA GLY A 54 -22.03 -20.20 -17.72
C GLY A 54 -20.56 -19.95 -17.42
N LEU A 55 -19.66 -20.32 -18.34
CA LEU A 55 -18.22 -20.08 -18.21
C LEU A 55 -17.88 -18.58 -18.17
N PHE A 56 -18.50 -17.79 -19.04
CA PHE A 56 -18.27 -16.35 -19.09
C PHE A 56 -18.81 -15.66 -17.84
N GLY A 57 -20.06 -15.97 -17.46
CA GLY A 57 -20.69 -15.43 -16.24
C GLY A 57 -19.92 -15.80 -14.98
N GLY A 58 -19.42 -17.03 -14.87
CA GLY A 58 -18.58 -17.49 -13.77
C GLY A 58 -17.26 -16.72 -13.68
N ALA A 59 -16.56 -16.54 -14.81
CA ALA A 59 -15.30 -15.79 -14.86
C ALA A 59 -15.49 -14.32 -14.43
N VAL A 60 -16.54 -13.68 -14.95
CA VAL A 60 -16.90 -12.29 -14.58
C VAL A 60 -17.28 -12.22 -13.10
N GLY A 61 -18.10 -13.15 -12.60
CA GLY A 61 -18.50 -13.22 -11.20
C GLY A 61 -17.31 -13.40 -10.25
N CYS A 62 -16.38 -14.30 -10.56
CA CYS A 62 -15.15 -14.47 -9.79
C CYS A 62 -14.27 -13.22 -9.82
N PHE A 63 -14.17 -12.55 -10.97
CA PHE A 63 -13.39 -11.32 -11.10
C PHE A 63 -13.97 -10.18 -10.25
N ILE A 64 -15.28 -9.96 -10.35
CA ILE A 64 -16.00 -8.95 -9.55
C ILE A 64 -15.91 -9.30 -8.07
N GLY A 65 -16.17 -10.55 -7.70
CA GLY A 65 -16.10 -11.04 -6.32
C GLY A 65 -14.71 -10.82 -5.71
N HIS A 66 -13.65 -11.15 -6.44
CA HIS A 66 -12.27 -10.90 -6.00
C HIS A 66 -11.98 -9.40 -5.82
N TRP A 67 -12.46 -8.55 -6.74
CA TRP A 67 -12.31 -7.10 -6.66
C TRP A 67 -13.01 -6.51 -5.42
N ILE A 68 -14.27 -6.92 -5.19
CA ILE A 68 -15.06 -6.50 -4.02
C ILE A 68 -14.41 -7.01 -2.74
N GLN A 69 -14.03 -8.29 -2.69
CA GLN A 69 -13.35 -8.90 -1.55
C GLN A 69 -12.09 -8.11 -1.19
N ARG A 70 -11.27 -7.71 -2.18
CA ARG A 70 -10.07 -6.92 -1.93
C ARG A 70 -10.39 -5.54 -1.35
N LEU A 71 -11.36 -4.81 -1.92
CA LEU A 71 -11.75 -3.49 -1.42
C LEU A 71 -12.31 -3.54 0.01
N TYR A 72 -13.14 -4.54 0.31
CA TYR A 72 -13.75 -4.73 1.62
C TYR A 72 -12.72 -5.21 2.65
N ILE A 73 -12.01 -6.31 2.38
CA ILE A 73 -11.00 -6.85 3.29
C ILE A 73 -9.94 -5.79 3.61
N LEU A 74 -9.55 -4.96 2.64
CA LEU A 74 -8.59 -3.89 2.87
C LEU A 74 -9.07 -2.90 3.93
N LYS A 75 -10.28 -2.36 3.77
CA LYS A 75 -10.85 -1.38 4.71
C LYS A 75 -11.02 -1.99 6.11
N PHE A 76 -11.54 -3.21 6.19
CA PHE A 76 -11.78 -3.86 7.48
C PHE A 76 -10.49 -4.29 8.18
N LYS A 77 -9.52 -4.86 7.45
CA LYS A 77 -8.22 -5.22 8.02
C LYS A 77 -7.44 -3.98 8.44
N ALA A 78 -7.41 -2.93 7.63
CA ALA A 78 -6.73 -1.69 8.00
C ALA A 78 -7.35 -1.09 9.28
N LYS A 79 -8.67 -0.97 9.37
CA LYS A 79 -9.34 -0.51 10.60
C LYS A 79 -9.06 -1.42 11.81
N LYS A 80 -9.04 -2.74 11.61
CA LYS A 80 -8.74 -3.71 12.67
C LYS A 80 -7.30 -3.59 13.15
N ILE A 81 -6.32 -3.53 12.25
CA ILE A 81 -4.90 -3.37 12.56
C ILE A 81 -4.67 -2.04 13.28
N TYR A 82 -5.26 -0.96 12.77
CA TYR A 82 -5.20 0.36 13.43
C TYR A 82 -5.69 0.27 14.87
N LYS A 83 -6.88 -0.31 15.12
CA LYS A 83 -7.42 -0.51 16.47
C LYS A 83 -6.54 -1.39 17.36
N GLN A 84 -5.85 -2.38 16.80
CA GLN A 84 -5.00 -3.32 17.53
C GLN A 84 -3.63 -2.74 17.88
N GLN A 85 -3.07 -1.89 17.01
CA GLN A 85 -1.77 -1.28 17.21
C GLN A 85 -1.91 -0.03 18.10
N LYS A 86 -1.72 -0.22 19.40
CA LYS A 86 -1.67 0.88 20.38
C LYS A 86 -0.60 1.92 20.02
N PHE A 87 0.54 1.45 19.50
CA PHE A 87 1.65 2.29 19.03
C PHE A 87 1.22 3.34 17.98
N LEU A 88 0.33 3.00 17.03
CA LEU A 88 -0.15 3.96 16.01
C LEU A 88 -0.95 5.13 16.59
N HIS A 89 -1.46 4.99 17.82
CA HIS A 89 -2.22 6.03 18.51
C HIS A 89 -1.34 6.95 19.37
N GLU A 90 -0.05 6.63 19.51
CA GLU A 90 0.91 7.47 20.24
C GLU A 90 1.29 8.70 19.42
N SER A 91 1.72 9.74 20.13
CA SER A 91 2.28 10.94 19.52
C SER A 91 3.71 10.64 19.06
N PHE A 92 3.98 10.81 17.77
CA PHE A 92 5.33 10.66 17.23
C PHE A 92 5.97 12.02 16.95
N SER A 93 7.23 12.14 17.34
CA SER A 93 8.14 13.19 16.92
C SER A 93 9.12 12.59 15.92
N TYR A 94 9.25 13.25 14.78
CA TYR A 94 10.15 12.85 13.71
C TYR A 94 11.27 13.88 13.61
N ASP A 95 12.50 13.39 13.57
CA ASP A 95 13.69 14.18 13.27
C ASP A 95 14.51 13.44 12.22
N TRP A 96 15.19 14.15 11.34
CA TRP A 96 15.97 13.56 10.26
C TRP A 96 17.32 14.24 10.13
N SER A 97 18.36 13.41 10.26
CA SER A 97 19.75 13.81 10.13
C SER A 97 20.39 13.11 8.92
N PRO A 98 21.62 13.48 8.54
CA PRO A 98 22.38 12.73 7.54
C PRO A 98 22.53 11.24 7.89
N ASP A 99 22.51 10.89 9.18
CA ASP A 99 22.69 9.51 9.65
C ASP A 99 21.44 8.65 9.49
N GLY A 100 20.25 9.26 9.52
CA GLY A 100 19.00 8.52 9.40
C GLY A 100 17.75 9.29 9.83
N LEU A 101 16.64 8.56 9.87
CA LEU A 101 15.37 9.01 10.41
C LEU A 101 15.27 8.61 11.89
N LEU A 102 15.16 9.59 12.77
CA LEU A 102 14.88 9.40 14.19
C LEU A 102 13.38 9.55 14.44
N VAL A 103 12.76 8.49 14.96
CA VAL A 103 11.36 8.49 15.38
C VAL A 103 11.31 8.30 16.88
N THR A 104 10.73 9.27 17.57
CA THR A 104 10.58 9.25 19.02
C THR A 104 9.09 9.26 19.38
N SER A 105 8.67 8.35 20.25
CA SER A 105 7.37 8.32 20.89
C SER A 105 7.54 8.49 22.40
N ASP A 106 6.43 8.57 23.13
CA ASP A 106 6.43 8.65 24.59
C ASP A 106 7.13 7.46 25.25
N THR A 107 7.23 6.33 24.55
CA THR A 107 7.72 5.04 25.08
C THR A 107 8.99 4.53 24.40
N SER A 108 9.40 5.11 23.26
CA SER A 108 10.50 4.57 22.45
C SER A 108 11.21 5.65 21.64
N SER A 109 12.48 5.44 21.34
CA SER A 109 13.21 6.21 20.33
C SER A 109 13.94 5.25 19.41
N CYS A 110 13.78 5.43 18.11
CA CYS A 110 14.31 4.55 17.08
C CYS A 110 15.01 5.38 16.00
N LEU A 111 16.31 5.17 15.83
CA LEU A 111 17.08 5.73 14.71
C LEU A 111 17.19 4.66 13.62
N THR A 112 16.60 4.95 12.45
CA THR A 112 16.73 4.10 11.27
C THR A 112 17.65 4.76 10.26
N PRO A 113 18.82 4.15 9.93
CA PRO A 113 19.70 4.67 8.91
C PRO A 113 19.05 4.64 7.52
N TRP A 114 19.39 5.60 6.65
CA TRP A 114 18.78 5.70 5.32
C TRP A 114 19.00 4.45 4.46
N SER A 115 20.12 3.75 4.65
CA SER A 115 20.46 2.50 3.96
C SER A 115 19.55 1.31 4.29
N HIS A 116 18.76 1.39 5.37
CA HIS A 116 17.80 0.34 5.74
C HIS A 116 16.47 0.48 4.99
N PHE A 117 16.26 1.59 4.30
CA PHE A 117 15.09 1.76 3.44
C PHE A 117 15.41 1.23 2.04
N VAL A 118 14.46 0.49 1.47
CA VAL A 118 14.58 -0.14 0.15
C VAL A 118 13.93 0.69 -0.94
N ARG A 119 12.92 1.50 -0.57
CA ARG A 119 12.24 2.41 -1.48
C ARG A 119 11.44 3.44 -0.69
N TRP A 120 11.03 4.50 -1.35
CA TRP A 120 10.05 5.42 -0.81
C TRP A 120 8.91 5.68 -1.81
N ARG A 121 7.77 6.14 -1.31
CA ARG A 121 6.64 6.61 -2.10
C ARG A 121 6.01 7.80 -1.41
N GLU A 122 5.36 8.64 -2.19
CA GLU A 122 4.69 9.81 -1.65
C GLU A 122 3.31 9.98 -2.28
N ASN A 123 2.37 10.47 -1.48
CA ASN A 123 1.10 10.99 -1.94
C ASN A 123 0.86 12.38 -1.32
N LYS A 124 -0.28 13.01 -1.62
CA LYS A 124 -0.65 14.34 -1.12
C LYS A 124 -0.62 14.47 0.41
N ASP A 125 -0.92 13.39 1.13
CA ASP A 125 -1.08 13.43 2.59
C ASP A 125 0.11 12.83 3.36
N VAL A 126 0.84 11.87 2.76
CA VAL A 126 1.85 11.06 3.47
C VAL A 126 3.05 10.72 2.59
N VAL A 127 4.22 10.61 3.22
CA VAL A 127 5.43 9.98 2.68
C VAL A 127 5.58 8.60 3.33
N LEU A 128 5.81 7.56 2.53
CA LEU A 128 6.04 6.19 2.96
C LEU A 128 7.47 5.78 2.69
N LEU A 129 8.18 5.36 3.72
CA LEU A 129 9.52 4.77 3.63
C LEU A 129 9.41 3.27 3.85
N TYR A 130 9.86 2.45 2.91
CA TYR A 130 9.72 1.00 3.00
C TYR A 130 10.98 0.36 3.54
N HIS A 131 10.86 -0.44 4.59
CA HIS A 131 11.92 -1.34 5.05
C HIS A 131 11.89 -2.67 4.28
N SER A 132 10.72 -3.05 3.75
CA SER A 132 10.54 -4.23 2.90
C SER A 132 9.29 -4.07 2.04
N ASP A 133 8.94 -5.08 1.24
CA ASP A 133 7.72 -5.07 0.43
C ASP A 133 6.43 -4.91 1.25
N CYS A 134 6.44 -5.34 2.52
CA CYS A 134 5.26 -5.38 3.39
C CYS A 134 5.37 -4.47 4.63
N LEU A 135 6.57 -3.97 4.95
CA LEU A 135 6.79 -3.11 6.10
C LEU A 135 7.20 -1.71 5.64
N PHE A 136 6.46 -0.70 6.09
CA PHE A 136 6.72 0.70 5.78
C PHE A 136 6.48 1.57 7.00
N GLN A 137 7.23 2.67 7.05
CA GLN A 137 7.08 3.75 8.01
C GLN A 137 6.30 4.90 7.36
N ILE A 138 5.35 5.45 8.10
CA ILE A 138 4.46 6.52 7.63
C ILE A 138 4.98 7.84 8.21
N LEU A 139 5.27 8.79 7.35
CA LEU A 139 5.54 10.18 7.71
C LEU A 139 4.38 11.05 7.21
N PRO A 140 3.49 11.51 8.10
CA PRO A 140 2.43 12.44 7.73
C PRO A 140 3.03 13.75 7.24
N LYS A 141 2.52 14.33 6.15
CA LYS A 141 3.01 15.63 5.67
C LYS A 141 2.72 16.78 6.64
N SER A 142 1.76 16.60 7.55
CA SER A 142 1.43 17.53 8.62
C SER A 142 2.59 17.80 9.59
N ILE A 143 3.64 16.96 9.59
CA ILE A 143 4.85 17.19 10.41
C ILE A 143 5.77 18.27 9.82
N PHE A 144 5.65 18.58 8.53
CA PHE A 144 6.49 19.58 7.88
C PHE A 144 6.00 20.98 8.24
N THR A 145 6.75 21.65 9.12
CA THR A 145 6.47 23.03 9.53
C THR A 145 6.84 24.06 8.46
N SER A 146 7.69 23.69 7.49
CA SER A 146 8.13 24.56 6.38
C SER A 146 8.45 23.75 5.12
N GLN A 147 8.36 24.39 3.95
CA GLN A 147 8.76 23.82 2.67
C GLN A 147 10.26 23.45 2.63
N GLU A 148 11.09 24.20 3.36
CA GLU A 148 12.52 23.91 3.54
C GLU A 148 12.73 22.57 4.27
N SER A 149 11.93 22.30 5.31
CA SER A 149 11.98 21.04 6.07
C SER A 149 11.63 19.86 5.16
N GLU A 150 10.62 20.03 4.29
CA GLU A 150 10.23 19.03 3.30
C GLU A 150 11.33 18.79 2.24
N GLN A 151 11.94 19.86 1.70
CA GLN A 151 13.03 19.74 0.73
C GLN A 151 14.27 19.05 1.33
N LYS A 152 14.59 19.35 2.59
CA LYS A 152 15.70 18.72 3.31
C LYS A 152 15.48 17.21 3.49
N LEU A 153 14.25 16.77 3.78
CA LEU A 153 13.95 15.34 3.79
C LEU A 153 14.14 14.72 2.39
N ARG A 154 13.64 15.40 1.34
CA ARG A 154 13.74 14.92 -0.05
C ARG A 154 15.17 14.63 -0.47
N SER A 155 16.10 15.52 -0.14
CA SER A 155 17.52 15.32 -0.48
C SER A 155 18.12 14.05 0.14
N TYR A 156 17.60 13.58 1.29
CA TYR A 156 18.08 12.36 1.93
C TYR A 156 17.43 11.09 1.38
N ILE A 157 16.18 11.16 0.93
CA ILE A 157 15.43 9.99 0.45
C ILE A 157 15.57 9.75 -1.06
N GLU A 158 15.89 10.77 -1.87
CA GLU A 158 16.18 10.61 -3.29
C GLU A 158 17.18 9.48 -3.61
N PRO A 159 18.35 9.38 -2.92
CA PRO A 159 19.30 8.29 -3.20
C PRO A 159 18.77 6.89 -2.84
N VAL A 160 17.78 6.77 -1.95
CA VAL A 160 17.20 5.48 -1.52
C VAL A 160 16.48 4.76 -2.69
N GLN A 161 16.02 5.48 -3.70
CA GLN A 161 15.27 4.90 -4.82
C GLN A 161 16.16 4.25 -5.89
N ASN A 162 17.46 4.56 -5.89
CA ASN A 162 18.43 4.10 -6.88
C ASN A 162 19.34 2.96 -6.37
N ALA A 163 19.01 2.35 -5.23
CA ALA A 163 19.72 1.21 -4.66
C ALA A 163 19.06 -0.13 -5.01
#